data_AF-A0A1I1LGZ0-F1
#
_entry.id   AF-A0A1I1LGZ0-F1
#
_cell.length_a   1.000
_cell.length_b   1.000
_cell.length_c   1.000
_cell.angle_alpha   90.00
_cell.angle_beta   90.00
_cell.angle_gamma   90.00
#
_symmetry.space_group_name_H-M   'P 1'
#
loop_
_entity.id
_entity.type
_entity.pdbx_description
1 polymer ?
#
loop_
_entity_poly.entity_id
_entity_poly.type
_entity_poly.pdbx_seq_one_letter_code
_entity_poly.pdbx_strand_id
1 'polypeptide(L)'
;MNILKIVIATTLVAATGSVLAEASYPPEAPFVSTKTRAEVVAELQRASDQGSLNYAASAYPVLQPVASAKTRAEVNAELKRDTPVANREPDELRDNAGY
;
A
#
# COMPACT_ATOMS: atom_id res chain seq x y z
N MET A 1 -48.95 -43.84 26.43
CA MET A 1 -49.76 -42.61 26.30
C MET A 1 -49.68 -41.82 27.61
N ASN A 2 -48.81 -40.82 27.67
CA ASN A 2 -48.64 -39.93 28.83
C ASN A 2 -48.27 -38.52 28.35
N ILE A 3 -49.14 -37.99 27.48
CA ILE A 3 -49.06 -36.65 26.88
C ILE A 3 -49.05 -35.53 27.95
N LEU A 4 -49.37 -35.86 29.21
CA LEU A 4 -49.31 -34.97 30.37
C LEU A 4 -47.88 -34.54 30.75
N LYS A 5 -46.83 -35.24 30.32
CA LYS A 5 -45.44 -34.80 30.58
C LYS A 5 -44.97 -33.70 29.61
N ILE A 6 -45.75 -33.39 28.57
CA ILE A 6 -45.37 -32.42 27.53
C ILE A 6 -45.78 -30.98 27.91
N VAL A 7 -46.59 -30.78 28.95
CA VAL A 7 -47.27 -29.50 29.21
C VAL A 7 -46.64 -28.64 30.33
N ILE A 8 -45.65 -29.15 31.08
CA ILE A 8 -45.09 -28.37 32.18
C ILE A 8 -43.96 -27.47 31.67
N ALA A 9 -44.33 -26.20 31.51
CA ALA A 9 -43.47 -25.03 31.63
C ALA A 9 -42.52 -24.76 30.46
N THR A 10 -43.10 -24.53 29.29
CA THR A 10 -42.53 -23.63 28.28
C THR A 10 -42.51 -22.19 28.81
N THR A 11 -41.69 -21.89 29.81
CA THR A 11 -41.36 -20.51 30.21
C THR A 11 -40.35 -19.94 29.23
N LEU A 12 -40.87 -19.44 28.12
CA LEU A 12 -40.15 -18.59 27.20
C LEU A 12 -39.95 -17.22 27.87
N VAL A 13 -38.81 -16.59 27.55
CA VAL A 13 -38.40 -15.21 27.86
C VAL A 13 -37.48 -15.07 29.08
N ALA A 14 -36.18 -15.06 28.79
CA ALA A 14 -35.29 -14.02 29.30
C ALA A 14 -34.44 -13.53 28.13
N ALA A 15 -34.67 -12.29 27.71
CA ALA A 15 -33.85 -11.62 26.71
C ALA A 15 -32.43 -11.50 27.27
N THR A 16 -31.49 -12.29 26.72
CA THR A 16 -30.07 -12.07 26.95
C THR A 16 -29.71 -10.80 26.19
N GLY A 17 -29.69 -9.67 26.91
CA GLY A 17 -29.18 -8.41 26.39
C GLY A 17 -27.76 -8.63 25.88
N SER A 18 -27.54 -8.36 24.60
CA SER A 18 -26.23 -8.43 23.98
C SER A 18 -25.31 -7.38 24.60
N VAL A 19 -24.51 -7.78 25.58
CA VAL A 19 -23.28 -7.07 25.93
C VAL A 19 -22.26 -7.40 24.85
N LEU A 20 -22.32 -6.69 23.72
CA LEU A 20 -21.14 -6.55 22.88
C LEU A 20 -20.20 -5.62 23.63
N ALA A 21 -19.34 -6.19 24.49
CA ALA A 21 -18.13 -5.50 24.84
C ALA A 21 -17.38 -5.24 23.53
N GLU A 22 -17.03 -3.97 23.25
CA GLU A 22 -16.03 -3.65 22.23
C GLU A 22 -14.82 -4.56 22.48
N ALA A 23 -14.61 -5.53 21.60
CA ALA A 23 -13.49 -6.44 21.73
C ALA A 23 -12.23 -5.57 21.68
N SER A 24 -11.42 -5.62 22.74
CA SER A 24 -10.11 -4.97 22.71
C SER A 24 -9.36 -5.45 21.47
N TYR A 25 -8.88 -4.50 20.67
CA TYR A 25 -8.12 -4.81 19.46
C TYR A 25 -6.98 -5.76 19.85
N PRO A 26 -6.88 -6.95 19.24
CA PRO A 26 -5.82 -7.89 19.59
C PRO A 26 -4.47 -7.23 19.28
N PRO A 27 -3.44 -7.46 20.10
CA PRO A 27 -2.12 -6.95 19.79
C PRO A 27 -1.65 -7.51 18.44
N GLU A 28 -1.09 -6.64 17.61
CA GLU A 28 -0.44 -7.00 16.34
C GLU A 28 0.64 -8.06 16.60
N ALA A 29 0.44 -9.26 16.07
CA ALA A 29 1.46 -10.30 16.11
C ALA A 29 2.45 -10.09 14.96
N PRO A 30 3.77 -10.16 15.19
CA PRO A 30 4.74 -10.05 14.12
C PRO A 30 4.57 -11.21 13.14
N PHE A 31 4.32 -10.90 11.88
CA PHE A 31 4.34 -11.89 10.80
C PHE A 31 5.78 -12.22 10.41
N VAL A 32 6.11 -13.50 10.43
CA VAL A 32 7.39 -14.02 9.92
C VAL A 32 7.09 -14.96 8.77
N SER A 33 7.65 -14.65 7.59
CA SER A 33 7.53 -15.53 6.43
C SER A 33 8.24 -16.85 6.69
N THR A 34 7.59 -17.96 6.34
CA THR A 34 8.20 -19.30 6.31
C THR A 34 8.87 -19.62 4.98
N LYS A 35 8.67 -18.78 3.95
CA LYS A 35 9.25 -18.97 2.61
C LYS A 35 10.62 -18.32 2.52
N THR A 36 11.52 -19.01 1.83
CA THR A 36 12.81 -18.47 1.40
C THR A 36 12.62 -17.38 0.34
N ARG A 37 13.64 -16.54 0.15
CA ARG A 37 13.63 -15.50 -0.89
C ARG A 37 13.48 -16.09 -2.30
N ALA A 38 14.09 -17.24 -2.55
CA ALA A 38 14.00 -17.92 -3.84
C ALA A 38 12.57 -18.39 -4.14
N GLU A 39 11.89 -18.97 -3.14
CA GLU A 39 10.51 -19.43 -3.29
C GLU A 39 9.53 -18.28 -3.52
N VAL A 40 9.72 -17.16 -2.84
CA VAL A 40 8.92 -15.95 -3.04
C VAL A 40 9.07 -15.43 -4.47
N VAL A 41 10.31 -15.36 -4.99
CA VAL A 41 10.56 -14.92 -6.37
C VAL A 41 9.91 -15.87 -7.39
N ALA A 42 10.03 -17.17 -7.18
CA ALA A 42 9.41 -18.16 -8.05
C ALA A 42 7.88 -18.05 -8.06
N GLU A 43 7.27 -17.80 -6.90
CA GLU A 43 5.83 -17.60 -6.80
C GLU A 43 5.35 -16.31 -7.47
N LEU A 44 6.08 -15.22 -7.28
CA LEU A 44 5.78 -13.95 -7.93
C LEU A 44 5.86 -14.06 -9.46
N GLN A 45 6.86 -14.75 -9.99
CA GLN A 45 6.96 -14.99 -11.43
C GLN A 45 5.76 -15.78 -11.95
N ARG A 46 5.40 -16.88 -11.29
CA ARG A 46 4.23 -17.68 -11.66
C ARG A 46 2.93 -16.88 -11.60
N ALA A 47 2.73 -16.08 -10.55
CA ALA A 47 1.54 -15.25 -10.40
C ALA A 47 1.47 -14.15 -11.47
N SER A 48 2.63 -13.60 -11.86
CA SER A 48 2.74 -12.65 -12.97
C SER A 48 2.32 -13.28 -14.29
N ASP A 49 2.87 -14.46 -14.60
CA ASP A 49 2.58 -15.19 -15.85
C ASP A 49 1.10 -15.63 -15.92
N GLN A 50 0.50 -15.93 -14.77
CA GLN A 50 -0.91 -16.30 -14.64
C GLN A 50 -1.85 -15.08 -14.59
N GLY A 51 -1.33 -13.86 -14.54
CA GLY A 51 -2.13 -12.64 -14.40
C GLY A 51 -2.92 -12.57 -13.09
N SER A 52 -2.54 -13.34 -12.07
CA SER A 52 -3.23 -13.44 -10.78
C SER A 52 -2.65 -12.52 -9.71
N LEU A 53 -1.62 -11.73 -10.04
CA LEU A 53 -1.10 -10.69 -9.18
C LEU A 53 -2.24 -9.70 -8.83
N ASN A 54 -2.49 -9.55 -7.53
CA ASN A 54 -3.36 -8.51 -7.03
C ASN A 54 -2.63 -7.17 -7.17
N TYR A 55 -2.74 -6.54 -8.35
CA TYR A 55 -2.39 -5.14 -8.51
C TYR A 55 -3.44 -4.35 -7.74
N ALA A 56 -3.12 -3.95 -6.51
CA ALA A 56 -3.90 -2.93 -5.83
C ALA A 56 -3.91 -1.70 -6.74
N ALA A 57 -5.07 -1.38 -7.31
CA ALA A 57 -5.30 -0.21 -8.14
C ALA A 57 -5.26 1.09 -7.30
N SER A 58 -4.37 1.18 -6.31
CA SER A 58 -3.85 2.45 -5.83
C SER A 58 -3.12 3.05 -7.01
N ALA A 59 -3.88 3.77 -7.82
CA ALA A 59 -3.52 4.36 -9.09
C ALA A 59 -2.37 5.36 -8.92
N TYR A 60 -1.16 4.84 -8.77
CA TYR A 60 0.02 5.58 -9.13
C TYR A 60 -0.12 5.86 -10.62
N PRO A 61 -0.11 7.14 -11.05
CA PRO A 61 -0.21 7.44 -12.46
C PRO A 61 0.94 6.72 -13.16
N VAL A 62 0.61 5.90 -14.14
CA VAL A 62 1.60 5.44 -15.10
C VAL A 62 2.04 6.69 -15.85
N LEU A 63 3.16 7.25 -15.43
CA LEU A 63 3.74 8.41 -16.10
C LEU A 63 4.09 7.97 -17.52
N GLN A 64 3.51 8.65 -18.50
CA GLN A 64 3.95 8.45 -19.88
C GLN A 64 5.44 8.78 -19.97
N PRO A 65 6.22 8.02 -20.76
CA PRO A 65 7.61 8.36 -21.00
C PRO A 65 7.70 9.81 -21.48
N VAL A 66 8.25 10.70 -20.66
CA VAL A 66 8.53 12.07 -21.08
C VAL A 66 9.73 12.00 -22.00
N ALA A 67 9.51 12.21 -23.30
CA ALA A 67 10.61 12.40 -24.22
C ALA A 67 11.29 13.74 -23.87
N SER A 68 12.57 13.67 -23.51
CA SER A 68 13.35 14.89 -23.39
C SER A 68 13.54 15.50 -24.77
N ALA A 69 13.35 16.81 -24.89
CA ALA A 69 13.70 17.54 -26.11
C ALA A 69 15.23 17.64 -26.32
N LYS A 70 16.03 17.31 -25.30
CA LYS A 70 17.50 17.38 -25.32
C LYS A 70 18.11 15.98 -25.22
N THR A 71 19.17 15.77 -25.98
CA THR A 71 20.03 14.59 -25.86
C THR A 71 20.84 14.63 -24.56
N ARG A 72 21.33 13.46 -24.12
CA ARG A 72 22.23 13.38 -22.96
C ARG A 72 23.50 14.23 -23.13
N ALA A 73 24.01 14.34 -24.35
CA ALA A 73 25.19 15.15 -24.65
C ALA A 73 24.91 16.65 -24.44
N GLU A 74 23.75 17.14 -24.88
CA GLU A 74 23.34 18.54 -24.71
C GLU A 74 23.12 18.90 -23.24
N VAL A 75 22.48 18.01 -22.47
CA VAL A 75 22.30 18.18 -21.02
C VAL A 75 23.66 18.27 -20.31
N ASN A 76 24.61 17.41 -20.67
CA ASN A 76 25.95 17.44 -20.09
C ASN A 76 26.74 18.71 -20.49
N ALA A 77 26.49 19.25 -21.69
CA ALA A 77 27.09 20.50 -22.13
C ALA A 77 26.48 21.73 -21.43
N GLU A 78 25.20 21.68 -21.07
CA GLU A 78 24.52 22.70 -20.24
C GLU A 78 25.04 22.67 -18.80
N LEU A 79 25.12 21.49 -18.18
CA LEU A 79 25.67 21.33 -16.82
C LEU A 79 27.12 21.80 -16.67
N LYS A 80 27.91 21.79 -17.75
CA LYS A 80 29.28 22.32 -17.76
C LYS A 80 29.34 23.84 -17.97
N ARG A 81 28.30 24.41 -18.59
CA ARG A 81 28.17 25.86 -18.80
C ARG A 81 27.60 26.54 -17.56
N ASP A 82 26.71 25.86 -16.86
CA ASP A 82 26.17 26.34 -15.59
C ASP A 82 27.21 26.18 -14.48
N THR A 83 27.50 27.27 -13.80
CA THR A 83 28.32 27.25 -12.58
C THR A 83 27.69 26.26 -11.59
N PRO A 84 28.46 25.32 -11.00
CA PRO A 84 27.95 24.41 -9.98
C PRO A 84 27.20 25.21 -8.91
N VAL A 85 25.95 24.85 -8.64
CA VAL A 85 25.10 25.51 -7.62
C VAL A 85 25.79 25.55 -6.24
N ALA A 86 26.75 24.67 -6.01
CA ALA A 86 27.59 24.64 -4.80
C ALA A 86 28.41 25.92 -4.54
N ASN A 87 28.61 26.79 -5.55
CA ASN A 87 29.40 28.02 -5.41
C ASN A 87 28.60 29.30 -5.76
N ARG A 88 27.26 29.21 -5.82
CA ARG A 88 26.41 30.34 -6.17
C ARG A 88 25.91 31.01 -4.89
N GLU A 89 26.22 32.30 -4.70
CA GLU A 89 25.75 33.06 -3.54
C GLU A 89 24.21 33.01 -3.48
N PRO A 90 23.60 32.85 -2.29
CA PRO A 90 22.15 32.67 -2.15
C PRO A 90 21.32 33.83 -2.73
N ASP A 91 21.90 35.01 -2.91
CA ASP A 91 21.24 36.16 -3.52
C ASP A 91 20.97 35.97 -5.03
N GLU A 92 21.80 35.22 -5.76
CA GLU A 92 21.60 34.94 -7.19
C GLU A 92 20.51 33.90 -7.46
N LEU A 93 20.08 33.15 -6.43
CA LEU A 93 18.99 32.17 -6.54
C LEU A 93 17.61 32.83 -6.56
N ARG A 94 17.49 34.07 -6.06
CA ARG A 94 16.22 34.82 -6.06
C ARG A 94 15.87 35.36 -7.44
N ASP A 95 16.85 35.65 -8.27
CA ASP A 95 16.63 36.29 -9.58
C ASP A 95 16.22 35.28 -10.67
N ASN A 96 16.45 33.98 -10.47
CA ASN A 96 16.08 32.91 -11.40
C ASN A 96 14.69 32.27 -11.10
N ALA A 97 13.98 32.76 -10.08
CA ALA A 97 12.65 32.23 -9.73
C ALA A 97 11.50 33.03 -10.38
N GLY A 98 11.80 34.01 -11.23
CA GLY A 98 10.80 34.88 -11.84
C GLY A 98 10.78 34.77 -13.36
N TYR A 99 10.10 33.74 -13.89
CA TYR A 99 9.27 33.77 -15.11
C TYR A 99 8.32 32.56 -15.11
#